data_AF-A0A941TPL9-F1
#
_entry.id   AF-A0A941TPL9-F1
#
_cell.length_a   1.000
_cell.length_b   1.000
_cell.length_c   1.000
_cell.angle_alpha   90.00
_cell.angle_beta   90.00
_cell.angle_gamma   90.00
#
_symmetry.space_group_name_H-M   'P 1'
#
loop_
_entity.id
_entity.type
_entity.pdbx_description
1 polymer ?
#
loop_
_entity_poly.entity_id
_entity_poly.type
_entity_poly.pdbx_seq_one_letter_code
_entity_poly.pdbx_strand_id
1 'polypeptide(L)'
;MLAAFSPPYVRAGRGIIDDADRDGGKTVKLPVGPVDHAAVELVRFGADVEILDPPELRARMQEIAAAMTRLYSRHRSHPRRRV
;
A
#
# COMPACT_ATOMS: atom_id res chain seq x y z
N MET A 1 2.05 14.07 -7.99
CA MET A 1 1.72 13.92 -6.55
C MET A 1 2.64 12.97 -5.78
N LEU A 2 3.09 11.84 -6.36
CA LEU A 2 4.02 10.86 -5.73
C LEU A 2 5.37 11.42 -5.24
N ALA A 3 5.87 12.50 -5.86
CA ALA A 3 7.18 13.07 -5.58
C ALA A 3 7.30 13.78 -4.22
N ALA A 4 6.18 14.20 -3.63
CA ALA A 4 6.15 14.97 -2.39
C ALA A 4 6.34 14.11 -1.12
N PHE A 5 6.12 12.80 -1.23
CA PHE A 5 6.09 11.89 -0.09
C PHE A 5 7.04 10.70 -0.23
N SER A 6 7.95 10.75 -1.19
CA SER A 6 8.89 9.66 -1.47
C SER A 6 10.26 9.99 -0.87
N PRO A 7 10.83 9.11 -0.04
CA PRO A 7 12.22 9.24 0.41
C PRO A 7 13.19 9.30 -0.78
N PRO A 8 14.37 9.91 -0.63
CA PRO A 8 15.30 10.16 -1.72
C PRO A 8 15.72 8.90 -2.50
N TYR A 9 15.72 7.72 -1.87
CA TYR A 9 16.04 6.44 -2.54
C TYR A 9 15.03 6.01 -3.61
N VAL A 10 13.78 6.47 -3.54
CA VAL A 10 12.70 6.17 -4.51
C VAL A 10 12.93 6.84 -5.87
N ARG A 11 13.77 7.87 -5.96
CA ARG A 11 14.02 8.59 -7.23
C ARG A 11 15.02 7.92 -8.14
N ALA A 12 15.88 7.04 -7.63
CA ALA A 12 17.09 6.61 -8.35
C ALA A 12 16.94 5.35 -9.22
N GLY A 13 15.75 4.74 -9.33
CA GLY A 13 15.63 3.47 -10.07
C GLY A 13 14.21 3.08 -10.48
N ARG A 14 13.32 4.05 -10.68
CA ARG A 14 11.95 3.75 -11.12
C ARG A 14 11.96 3.31 -12.58
N GLY A 15 11.48 2.10 -12.86
CA GLY A 15 11.23 1.59 -14.21
C GLY A 15 9.76 1.22 -14.37
N ILE A 16 9.16 1.52 -15.52
CA ILE A 16 7.88 0.93 -15.91
C ILE A 16 8.21 -0.48 -16.44
N ILE A 17 7.55 -1.50 -15.91
CA ILE A 17 7.77 -2.89 -16.32
C ILE A 17 6.85 -3.23 -17.48
N ASP A 18 5.57 -2.84 -17.37
CA ASP A 18 4.55 -3.09 -18.38
C ASP A 18 3.73 -1.82 -18.66
N ASP A 19 3.23 -1.76 -19.90
CA ASP A 19 2.27 -0.74 -20.32
C ASP A 19 0.93 -0.89 -19.58
N ALA A 20 0.06 0.10 -19.76
CA ALA A 20 -1.20 0.14 -19.02
C ALA A 20 -2.06 -1.09 -19.34
N ASP A 21 -2.56 -1.77 -18.30
CA ASP A 21 -3.52 -2.85 -18.44
C ASP A 21 -4.88 -2.35 -18.95
N ARG A 22 -5.83 -3.28 -19.16
CA ARG A 22 -7.16 -2.97 -19.68
C ARG A 22 -7.98 -2.05 -18.76
N ASP A 23 -7.60 -1.92 -17.50
CA ASP A 23 -8.26 -1.10 -16.48
C ASP A 23 -7.47 0.21 -16.20
N GLY A 24 -6.39 0.47 -16.96
CA GLY A 24 -5.56 1.67 -16.86
C GLY A 24 -4.47 1.62 -15.78
N GLY A 25 -4.28 0.47 -15.11
CA GLY A 25 -3.22 0.23 -14.15
C GLY A 25 -1.86 0.06 -14.82
N LYS A 26 -0.76 0.41 -14.14
CA LYS A 26 0.62 0.25 -14.65
C LYS A 26 1.48 -0.47 -13.62
N THR A 27 2.25 -1.45 -14.07
CA THR A 27 3.25 -2.10 -13.22
C THR A 27 4.55 -1.32 -13.24
N VAL A 28 5.03 -0.93 -12.05
CA VAL A 28 6.29 -0.20 -11.89
C VAL A 28 7.23 -0.97 -10.97
N LYS A 29 8.52 -0.97 -11.32
CA LYS A 29 9.60 -1.41 -10.44
C LYS A 29 10.14 -0.19 -9.71
N LEU A 30 10.27 -0.31 -8.40
CA LEU A 30 10.79 0.73 -7.54
C LEU A 30 11.82 0.15 -6.58
N PRO A 31 12.98 0.79 -6.39
CA PRO A 31 13.86 0.44 -5.29
C PRO A 31 13.16 0.70 -3.96
N VAL A 32 13.07 -0.35 -3.16
CA VAL A 32 12.54 -0.30 -1.79
C VAL A 32 13.67 -0.55 -0.80
N GLY A 33 13.64 0.14 0.33
CA GLY A 33 14.51 -0.16 1.46
C GLY A 33 14.09 -1.44 2.19
N PRO A 34 14.46 -1.59 3.47
CA PRO A 34 13.98 -2.69 4.31
C PRO A 34 12.45 -2.83 4.26
N VAL A 35 11.98 -4.09 4.31
CA VAL A 35 10.56 -4.45 4.13
C VAL A 35 9.61 -3.65 5.03
N ASP A 36 9.94 -3.48 6.31
CA ASP A 36 9.09 -2.74 7.25
C ASP A 36 8.96 -1.26 6.90
N HIS A 37 10.04 -0.60 6.48
CA HIS A 37 10.00 0.79 6.06
C HIS A 37 9.19 0.95 4.78
N ALA A 38 9.42 0.08 3.81
CA ALA A 38 8.67 0.06 2.56
C ALA A 38 7.18 -0.16 2.80
N ALA A 39 6.81 -1.06 3.70
CA ALA A 39 5.41 -1.34 4.03
C ALA A 39 4.71 -0.12 4.67
N VAL A 40 5.36 0.58 5.61
CA VAL A 40 4.82 1.80 6.23
C VAL A 40 4.67 2.94 5.23
N GLU A 41 5.56 3.03 4.24
CA GLU A 41 5.45 4.03 3.17
C GLU A 41 4.34 3.72 2.18
N LEU A 42 4.16 2.45 1.82
CA LEU A 42 3.26 2.02 0.77
C LEU A 42 1.82 1.84 1.26
N VAL A 43 1.61 1.54 2.55
CA VAL A 43 0.25 1.38 3.11
C VAL A 43 -0.62 2.63 2.95
N ARG A 44 -0.03 3.83 2.86
CA ARG A 44 -0.77 5.08 2.67
C ARG A 44 -1.53 5.15 1.34
N PHE A 45 -1.13 4.35 0.35
CA PHE A 45 -1.84 4.25 -0.94
C PHE A 45 -3.09 3.37 -0.84
N GLY A 46 -3.29 2.65 0.27
CA GLY A 46 -4.48 1.85 0.48
C GLY A 46 -4.71 0.84 -0.65
N ALA A 47 -5.92 0.86 -1.22
CA ALA A 47 -6.34 -0.05 -2.28
C ALA A 47 -5.92 0.40 -3.69
N ASP A 48 -5.23 1.55 -3.83
CA ASP A 48 -4.80 2.07 -5.12
C ASP A 48 -3.51 1.40 -5.64
N VAL A 49 -2.83 0.61 -4.78
CA VAL A 49 -1.57 -0.08 -5.11
C VAL A 49 -1.60 -1.52 -4.60
N GLU A 50 -1.25 -2.45 -5.47
CA GLU A 50 -0.94 -3.83 -5.11
C GLU A 50 0.57 -4.08 -5.15
N ILE A 51 1.09 -4.83 -4.18
CA ILE A 51 2.49 -5.28 -4.17
C ILE A 51 2.59 -6.63 -4.87
N LEU A 52 3.35 -6.65 -5.97
CA LEU A 52 3.63 -7.88 -6.72
C LEU A 52 4.90 -8.59 -6.24
N ASP A 53 5.94 -7.84 -5.90
CA ASP A 53 7.21 -8.37 -5.39
C ASP A 53 7.89 -7.32 -4.50
N PRO A 54 8.79 -7.72 -3.58
CA PRO A 54 9.07 -9.11 -3.17
C PRO A 54 7.92 -9.71 -2.33
N PRO A 55 7.80 -11.05 -2.25
CA PRO A 55 6.69 -11.72 -1.55
C PRO A 55 6.63 -11.37 -0.06
N GLU A 56 7.76 -11.22 0.62
CA GLU A 56 7.83 -10.74 2.01
C GLU A 56 7.21 -9.34 2.19
N LEU A 57 7.35 -8.43 1.23
CA LEU A 57 6.71 -7.11 1.32
C LEU A 57 5.19 -7.22 1.15
N ARG A 58 4.72 -8.09 0.24
CA ARG A 58 3.30 -8.39 0.11
C ARG A 58 2.72 -8.97 1.39
N ALA A 59 3.41 -9.95 2.00
CA ALA A 59 3.00 -10.55 3.27
C ALA A 59 2.89 -9.48 4.38
N ARG A 60 3.88 -8.58 4.47
CA ARG A 60 3.85 -7.49 5.44
C ARG A 60 2.68 -6.53 5.25
N MET A 61 2.34 -6.19 4.01
CA MET A 61 1.16 -5.37 3.69
C MET A 61 -0.15 -6.06 4.09
N GLN A 62 -0.26 -7.38 3.88
CA GLN A 62 -1.42 -8.16 4.32
C GLN A 62 -1.60 -8.14 5.84
N GLU A 63 -0.51 -8.27 6.60
CA GLU A 63 -0.54 -8.19 8.06
C GLU A 63 -1.06 -6.83 8.55
N ILE A 64 -0.56 -5.74 7.95
CA ILE A 64 -0.97 -4.37 8.29
C ILE A 64 -2.46 -4.19 7.97
N ALA A 65 -2.91 -4.57 6.77
CA ALA A 65 -4.32 -4.47 6.38
C ALA A 65 -5.24 -5.27 7.31
N ALA A 66 -4.83 -6.48 7.71
CA ALA A 66 -5.58 -7.29 8.67
C ALA A 66 -5.62 -6.65 10.07
N ALA A 67 -4.52 -6.04 10.51
CA ALA A 67 -4.46 -5.30 11.78
C ALA A 67 -5.39 -4.08 11.77
N MET A 68 -5.37 -3.30 10.69
CA MET A 68 -6.29 -2.18 10.48
C MET A 68 -7.74 -2.65 10.47
N THR A 69 -8.04 -3.74 9.76
CA THR A 69 -9.39 -4.33 9.74
C THR A 69 -9.85 -4.68 11.14
N ARG A 70 -9.02 -5.34 11.95
CA ARG A 70 -9.35 -5.65 13.36
C ARG A 70 -9.59 -4.39 14.19
N LEU A 71 -8.77 -3.36 14.00
CA LEU A 71 -8.84 -2.11 14.76
C LEU A 71 -10.12 -1.34 14.44
N TYR A 72 -10.45 -1.19 13.16
CA TYR A 72 -11.60 -0.37 12.73
C TYR A 72 -12.92 -1.13 12.71
N SER A 73 -12.93 -2.45 12.50
CA SER A 73 -14.16 -3.25 12.58
C SER A 73 -14.70 -3.36 14.02
N ARG A 74 -13.84 -3.14 15.03
CA ARG A 74 -14.23 -3.16 16.45
C ARG A 74 -15.03 -1.92 16.84
N HIS A 75 -14.99 -0.85 16.05
CA HIS A 75 -15.86 0.31 16.21
C HIS A 75 -17.25 0.01 15.63
N ARG A 76 -17.92 -1.00 16.19
CA ARG A 76 -19.34 -1.23 15.96
C ARG A 76 -20.07 0.02 16.45
N SER A 77 -20.68 0.70 15.48
CA SER A 77 -21.64 1.78 15.62
C SER A 77 -22.47 1.67 16.89
N HIS A 78 -22.52 2.77 17.66
CA HIS A 78 -23.51 2.94 18.72
C HIS A 78 -24.89 2.57 18.14
N PRO A 79 -25.65 1.64 18.75
CA PRO A 79 -27.01 1.40 18.32
C PRO A 79 -27.75 2.72 18.45
N ARG A 80 -28.22 3.28 17.33
CA ARG A 80 -29.12 4.43 17.36
C ARG A 80 -30.34 3.98 18.15
N ARG A 81 -30.43 4.41 19.41
CA ARG A 81 -31.60 4.24 20.27
C ARG A 81 -32.72 4.97 19.54
N ARG A 82 -33.58 4.22 18.85
CA ARG A 82 -34.86 4.73 18.34
C ARG A 82 -35.64 5.16 19.59
N VAL A 83 -35.85 6.47 19.72
CA VAL A 83 -36.84 7.09 20.61
C VAL A 83 -38.16 7.10 19.87
#